data_AF-A0A369AK20-F1
#
_entry.id   AF-A0A369AK20-F1
#
_cell.length_a   1.000
_cell.length_b   1.000
_cell.length_c   1.000
_cell.angle_alpha   90.00
_cell.angle_beta   90.00
_cell.angle_gamma   90.00
#
_symmetry.space_group_name_H-M   'P 1'
#
loop_
_entity.id
_entity.type
_entity.pdbx_description
1 polymer ?
#
loop_
_entity_poly.entity_id
_entity_poly.type
_entity_poly.pdbx_seq_one_letter_code
_entity_poly.pdbx_strand_id
1 'polypeptide(L)'
;MGDDPLRPYKATITQWINPADYRKPLSVAKAKKVISDYQKALGQPEGLAELAVFYCEEVFDFLSGCGMDDEGFYVALERMFEQALKYVLALPEARRAPFLARLEQVRALGQNVGWGVGDNFNDLWLEAGLD
;
A
#
# COMPACT_ATOMS: atom_id res chain seq x y z
N MET A 1 25.65 3.52 10.11
CA MET A 1 24.18 3.62 10.00
C MET A 1 23.91 4.04 8.57
N GLY A 2 23.52 3.08 7.72
CA GLY A 2 23.15 3.41 6.33
C GLY A 2 21.81 4.14 6.35
N ASP A 3 21.72 5.23 5.59
CA ASP A 3 20.46 5.92 5.35
C ASP A 3 19.45 4.93 4.74
N ASP A 4 18.17 4.97 5.14
CA ASP A 4 17.14 4.10 4.57
C ASP A 4 17.00 4.44 3.07
N PRO A 5 17.41 3.55 2.15
CA PRO A 5 17.40 3.86 0.72
C PRO A 5 15.99 4.06 0.17
N LEU A 6 14.94 3.63 0.89
CA LEU A 6 13.55 3.78 0.50
C LEU A 6 12.93 5.09 1.01
N ARG A 7 13.59 5.78 1.94
CA ARG A 7 13.11 7.03 2.54
C ARG A 7 12.62 8.08 1.52
N PRO A 8 13.35 8.40 0.44
CA PRO A 8 12.87 9.39 -0.53
C PRO A 8 11.60 8.93 -1.28
N TYR A 9 11.47 7.62 -1.53
CA TYR A 9 10.28 7.04 -2.18
C TYR A 9 9.07 7.10 -1.24
N LYS A 10 9.25 6.68 0.03
CA LYS A 10 8.21 6.77 1.07
C LYS A 10 7.72 8.21 1.27
N ALA A 11 8.64 9.17 1.39
CA ALA A 11 8.29 10.59 1.54
C ALA A 11 7.45 11.11 0.36
N THR A 12 7.76 10.66 -0.87
CA THR A 12 6.98 11.04 -2.05
C THR A 12 5.61 10.36 -2.07
N ILE A 13 5.49 9.11 -1.60
CA ILE A 13 4.19 8.42 -1.44
C ILE A 13 3.33 9.18 -0.43
N THR A 14 3.84 9.47 0.77
CA THR A 14 3.15 10.26 1.79
C THR A 14 2.67 11.59 1.24
N GLN A 15 3.54 12.33 0.54
CA GLN A 15 3.16 13.62 -0.04
C GLN A 15 1.92 13.54 -0.95
N TRP A 16 1.73 12.44 -1.69
CA TRP A 16 0.64 12.30 -2.65
C TRP A 16 -0.58 11.53 -2.12
N ILE A 17 -0.44 10.78 -1.02
CA ILE A 17 -1.52 9.98 -0.43
C ILE A 17 -2.02 10.57 0.88
N ASN A 18 -1.10 10.97 1.76
CA ASN A 18 -1.39 11.47 3.09
C ASN A 18 -0.62 12.78 3.36
N PRO A 19 -0.91 13.86 2.63
CA PRO A 19 -0.20 15.11 2.80
C PRO A 19 -0.46 15.70 4.19
N ALA A 20 0.58 16.17 4.87
CA ALA A 20 0.47 16.83 6.19
C ALA A 20 -0.45 18.07 6.21
N ASP A 21 -0.71 18.66 5.05
CA ASP A 21 -1.74 19.69 4.86
C ASP A 21 -2.80 19.13 3.90
N TYR A 22 -3.98 18.80 4.43
CA TYR A 22 -5.10 18.23 3.67
C TYR A 22 -5.66 19.14 2.57
N ARG A 23 -5.22 20.41 2.49
CA ARG A 23 -5.55 21.30 1.35
C ARG A 23 -4.70 21.01 0.12
N LYS A 24 -3.60 20.26 0.28
CA LYS A 24 -2.75 19.87 -0.85
C LYS A 24 -3.41 18.75 -1.65
N PRO A 25 -3.20 18.72 -2.97
CA PRO A 25 -3.84 17.72 -3.82
C PRO A 25 -3.30 16.32 -3.55
N LEU A 26 -4.21 15.37 -3.43
CA LEU A 26 -3.89 13.94 -3.48
C LEU A 26 -3.68 13.50 -4.94
N SER A 27 -2.85 12.49 -5.14
CA SER A 27 -2.66 11.87 -6.45
C SER A 27 -2.19 10.43 -6.36
N VAL A 28 -3.15 9.51 -6.38
CA VAL A 28 -2.94 8.07 -6.56
C VAL A 28 -1.99 7.78 -7.71
N ALA A 29 -2.19 8.42 -8.87
CA ALA A 29 -1.35 8.20 -10.05
C ALA A 29 0.13 8.54 -9.79
N LYS A 30 0.41 9.65 -9.09
CA LYS A 30 1.79 10.05 -8.79
C LYS A 30 2.42 9.15 -7.73
N ALA A 31 1.68 8.76 -6.69
CA ALA A 31 2.16 7.81 -5.69
C ALA A 31 2.48 6.44 -6.32
N LYS A 32 1.60 5.90 -7.16
CA LYS A 32 1.84 4.65 -7.89
C LYS A 32 3.05 4.74 -8.82
N LYS A 33 3.25 5.91 -9.46
CA LYS A 33 4.42 6.15 -10.32
C LYS A 33 5.73 6.01 -9.54
N VAL A 34 5.80 6.44 -8.28
CA VAL A 34 7.00 6.27 -7.43
C VAL A 34 7.41 4.81 -7.32
N ILE A 35 6.44 3.91 -7.11
CA ILE A 35 6.67 2.46 -7.02
C ILE A 35 7.13 1.89 -8.37
N SER A 36 6.47 2.29 -9.46
CA SER A 36 6.88 1.88 -10.81
C SER A 36 8.28 2.39 -11.21
N ASP A 37 8.64 3.60 -10.81
CA ASP A 37 9.95 4.19 -11.07
C ASP A 37 11.03 3.49 -10.22
N TYR A 38 10.73 3.13 -8.97
CA TYR A 38 11.60 2.27 -8.15
C TYR A 38 11.82 0.90 -8.79
N GLN A 39 10.74 0.28 -9.29
CA GLN A 39 10.81 -1.01 -9.98
C GLN A 39 11.77 -0.97 -11.18
N LYS A 40 11.73 0.11 -11.97
CA LYS A 40 12.59 0.30 -13.14
C LYS A 40 14.04 0.62 -12.79
N ALA A 41 14.27 1.35 -11.70
CA ALA A 41 15.59 1.82 -11.31
C ALA A 41 16.40 0.77 -10.56
N LEU A 42 15.81 0.17 -9.52
CA LEU A 42 16.49 -0.76 -8.61
C LEU A 42 15.81 -2.13 -8.57
N GLY A 43 14.47 -2.15 -8.57
CA GLY A 43 13.68 -3.37 -8.67
C GLY A 43 13.93 -4.41 -7.57
N GLN A 44 14.54 -4.03 -6.44
CA GLN A 44 14.84 -4.99 -5.38
C GLN A 44 13.52 -5.51 -4.76
N PRO A 45 13.32 -6.84 -4.69
CA PRO A 45 12.05 -7.43 -4.26
C PRO A 45 11.53 -6.90 -2.92
N GLU A 46 12.40 -6.84 -1.90
CA GLU A 46 12.01 -6.35 -0.57
C GLU A 46 11.60 -4.88 -0.60
N GLY A 47 12.22 -4.05 -1.43
CA GLY A 47 11.83 -2.65 -1.56
C GLY A 47 10.51 -2.46 -2.30
N LEU A 48 10.20 -3.34 -3.27
CA LEU A 48 8.89 -3.33 -3.92
C LEU A 48 7.78 -3.73 -2.94
N ALA A 49 8.02 -4.78 -2.15
CA ALA A 49 7.11 -5.17 -1.08
C ALA A 49 6.92 -4.03 -0.06
N GLU A 50 8.01 -3.43 0.41
CA GLU A 50 7.96 -2.34 1.38
C GLU A 50 7.19 -1.11 0.88
N LEU A 51 7.44 -0.66 -0.36
CA LEU A 51 6.76 0.52 -0.88
C LEU A 51 5.28 0.27 -1.19
N ALA A 52 4.92 -0.94 -1.63
CA ALA A 52 3.52 -1.31 -1.87
C ALA A 52 2.72 -1.44 -0.56
N VAL A 53 3.29 -2.07 0.47
CA VAL A 53 2.68 -2.14 1.80
C VAL A 53 2.55 -0.75 2.41
N PHE A 54 3.61 0.06 2.35
CA PHE A 54 3.61 1.43 2.88
C PHE A 54 2.56 2.31 2.20
N TYR A 55 2.34 2.17 0.88
CA TYR A 55 1.25 2.87 0.20
C TYR A 55 -0.11 2.54 0.83
N CYS A 56 -0.40 1.26 1.08
CA CYS A 56 -1.68 0.86 1.66
C CYS A 56 -1.85 1.43 3.08
N GLU A 57 -0.79 1.43 3.89
CA GLU A 57 -0.79 2.03 5.23
C GLU A 57 -1.07 3.54 5.19
N GLU A 58 -0.41 4.27 4.30
CA GLU A 58 -0.62 5.72 4.14
C GLU A 58 -2.06 6.05 3.71
N VAL A 59 -2.69 5.20 2.90
CA VAL A 59 -4.11 5.36 2.56
C VAL A 59 -4.98 5.27 3.81
N PHE A 60 -4.75 4.29 4.68
CA PHE A 60 -5.56 4.16 5.90
C PHE A 60 -5.23 5.20 6.97
N ASP A 61 -3.99 5.67 7.05
CA ASP A 61 -3.65 6.80 7.91
C ASP A 61 -4.38 8.07 7.46
N PHE A 62 -4.41 8.33 6.14
CA PHE A 62 -5.22 9.41 5.57
C PHE A 62 -6.71 9.24 5.90
N LEU A 63 -7.26 8.04 5.68
CA LEU A 63 -8.69 7.75 5.91
C LEU A 63 -9.10 7.88 7.39
N SER A 64 -8.15 7.75 8.32
CA SER A 64 -8.41 7.95 9.76
C SER A 64 -8.72 9.42 10.11
N GLY A 65 -8.17 10.36 9.33
CA GLY A 65 -8.34 11.80 9.53
C GLY A 65 -9.38 12.43 8.61
N CYS A 66 -9.65 11.83 7.45
CA CYS A 66 -10.53 12.37 6.41
C CYS A 66 -11.22 11.25 5.61
N GLY A 67 -12.52 11.37 5.36
CA GLY A 67 -13.21 10.45 4.44
C GLY A 67 -12.83 10.69 2.97
N MET A 68 -13.01 9.67 2.13
CA MET A 68 -12.89 9.80 0.67
C MET A 68 -14.16 9.34 -0.02
N ASP A 69 -14.71 10.18 -0.90
CA ASP A 69 -15.90 9.91 -1.72
C ASP A 69 -15.52 9.78 -3.20
N ASP A 70 -14.66 8.81 -3.50
CA ASP A 70 -14.19 8.49 -4.85
C ASP A 70 -14.00 6.97 -4.97
N GLU A 71 -14.91 6.29 -5.68
CA GLU A 71 -14.81 4.85 -5.95
C GLU A 71 -13.48 4.48 -6.63
N GLY A 72 -12.99 5.33 -7.53
CA GLY A 72 -11.72 5.14 -8.22
C GLY A 72 -10.51 5.15 -7.28
N PHE A 73 -10.61 5.87 -6.16
CA PHE A 73 -9.59 5.86 -5.10
C PHE A 73 -9.53 4.47 -4.42
N TYR A 74 -10.68 3.90 -4.06
CA TYR A 74 -10.76 2.58 -3.42
C TYR A 74 -10.36 1.45 -4.37
N VAL A 75 -10.81 1.48 -5.63
CA VAL A 75 -10.34 0.52 -6.66
C VAL A 75 -8.83 0.58 -6.83
N ALA A 76 -8.22 1.75 -6.69
CA ALA A 76 -6.76 1.87 -6.76
C ALA A 76 -6.05 1.33 -5.50
N LEU A 77 -6.64 1.48 -4.32
CA LEU A 77 -6.17 0.86 -3.07
C LEU A 77 -6.21 -0.66 -3.18
N GLU A 78 -7.33 -1.23 -3.61
CA GLU A 78 -7.53 -2.68 -3.83
C GLU A 78 -6.48 -3.27 -4.76
N ARG A 79 -6.26 -2.63 -5.90
CA ARG A 79 -5.20 -3.05 -6.85
C ARG A 79 -3.80 -2.96 -6.25
N MET A 80 -3.54 -1.99 -5.37
CA MET A 80 -2.25 -1.91 -4.70
C MET A 80 -2.11 -2.99 -3.62
N PHE A 81 -3.17 -3.30 -2.90
CA PHE A 81 -3.19 -4.37 -1.91
C PHE A 81 -2.90 -5.74 -2.55
N GLU A 82 -3.58 -6.06 -3.65
CA GLU A 82 -3.30 -7.24 -4.47
C GLU A 82 -1.83 -7.28 -4.91
N GLN A 83 -1.31 -6.14 -5.39
CA GLN A 83 0.08 -6.05 -5.84
C GLN A 83 1.08 -6.21 -4.69
N ALA A 84 0.76 -5.70 -3.50
CA ALA A 84 1.57 -5.87 -2.30
C ALA A 84 1.62 -7.35 -1.88
N LEU A 85 0.49 -8.06 -1.87
CA LEU A 85 0.44 -9.50 -1.64
C LEU A 85 1.34 -10.26 -2.63
N LYS A 86 1.23 -9.94 -3.93
CA LYS A 86 2.09 -10.55 -4.97
C LYS A 86 3.58 -10.30 -4.72
N TYR A 87 3.97 -9.09 -4.36
CA TYR A 87 5.38 -8.80 -4.05
C TYR A 87 5.86 -9.52 -2.79
N VAL A 88 5.06 -9.55 -1.73
CA VAL A 88 5.41 -10.21 -0.47
C VAL A 88 5.52 -11.72 -0.66
N LEU A 89 4.58 -12.35 -1.36
CA LEU A 89 4.60 -13.80 -1.61
C LEU A 89 5.72 -14.23 -2.56
N ALA A 90 6.26 -13.31 -3.37
CA ALA A 90 7.45 -13.56 -4.17
C ALA A 90 8.77 -13.56 -3.37
N LEU A 91 8.77 -13.05 -2.13
CA LEU A 91 9.95 -13.07 -1.26
C LEU A 91 10.26 -14.48 -0.73
N PRO A 92 11.49 -14.74 -0.25
CA PRO A 92 11.78 -15.92 0.56
C PRO A 92 10.86 -15.97 1.79
N GLU A 93 10.35 -17.15 2.13
CA GLU A 93 9.37 -17.36 3.22
C GLU A 93 9.78 -16.70 4.54
N ALA A 94 11.06 -16.83 4.91
CA ALA A 94 11.65 -16.23 6.12
C ALA A 94 11.55 -14.69 6.18
N ARG A 95 11.26 -14.01 5.07
CA ARG A 95 11.12 -12.55 4.98
C ARG A 95 9.66 -12.09 4.90
N ARG A 96 8.69 -12.98 4.69
CA ARG A 96 7.28 -12.61 4.42
C ARG A 96 6.53 -12.16 5.66
N ALA A 97 6.73 -12.85 6.78
CA ALA A 97 5.98 -12.66 8.02
C ALA A 97 5.80 -11.19 8.46
N PRO A 98 6.84 -10.33 8.51
CA PRO A 98 6.66 -8.93 8.92
C PRO A 98 5.79 -8.11 7.95
N PHE A 99 5.80 -8.43 6.65
CA PHE A 99 4.94 -7.74 5.68
C PHE A 99 3.51 -8.26 5.72
N LEU A 100 3.32 -9.57 5.86
CA LEU A 100 1.98 -10.16 5.98
C LEU A 100 1.25 -9.63 7.22
N ALA A 101 1.93 -9.48 8.35
CA ALA A 101 1.33 -8.88 9.54
C ALA A 101 0.83 -7.45 9.30
N ARG A 102 1.57 -6.64 8.54
CA ARG A 102 1.14 -5.28 8.16
C ARG A 102 -0.03 -5.31 7.19
N LEU A 103 -0.01 -6.20 6.20
CA LEU A 103 -1.13 -6.35 5.26
C LEU A 103 -2.39 -6.88 5.93
N GLU A 104 -2.26 -7.75 6.94
CA GLU A 104 -3.40 -8.19 7.76
C GLU A 104 -4.02 -7.03 8.53
N GLN A 105 -3.21 -6.11 9.08
CA GLN A 105 -3.71 -4.89 9.70
C GLN A 105 -4.44 -3.99 8.70
N VAL A 106 -3.87 -3.78 7.51
CA VAL A 106 -4.54 -3.04 6.41
C VAL A 106 -5.86 -3.71 6.04
N ARG A 107 -5.88 -5.04 5.94
CA ARG A 107 -7.09 -5.83 5.66
C ARG A 107 -8.17 -5.61 6.73
N ALA A 108 -7.78 -5.64 8.00
CA ALA A 108 -8.68 -5.40 9.12
C ALA A 108 -9.24 -3.96 9.13
N LEU A 109 -8.41 -2.97 8.81
CA LEU A 109 -8.85 -1.57 8.68
C LEU A 109 -9.86 -1.41 7.54
N GLY A 110 -9.66 -2.12 6.43
CA GLY A 110 -10.58 -2.13 5.28
C GLY A 110 -12.00 -2.60 5.60
N GLN A 111 -12.20 -3.40 6.66
CA GLN A 111 -13.53 -3.86 7.08
C GLN A 111 -14.41 -2.71 7.59
N ASN A 112 -13.81 -1.60 8.01
CA ASN A 112 -14.52 -0.43 8.52
C ASN A 112 -14.73 0.65 7.45
N VAL A 113 -14.39 0.36 6.19
CA VAL A 113 -14.51 1.28 5.06
C VAL A 113 -15.66 0.82 4.16
N GLY A 114 -16.41 1.77 3.61
CA GLY A 114 -17.47 1.49 2.64
C GLY A 114 -16.94 0.95 1.30
N TRP A 115 -17.78 0.97 0.27
CA TRP A 115 -17.40 0.61 -1.11
C TRP A 115 -16.97 -0.84 -1.35
N GLY A 116 -17.22 -1.75 -0.41
CA GLY A 116 -16.90 -3.18 -0.58
C GLY A 116 -15.40 -3.51 -0.40
N VAL A 117 -14.59 -2.56 0.07
CA VAL A 117 -13.14 -2.74 0.27
C VAL A 117 -12.83 -3.93 1.17
N GLY A 118 -13.58 -4.08 2.26
CA GLY A 118 -13.40 -5.18 3.20
C GLY A 118 -13.60 -6.57 2.57
N ASP A 119 -14.66 -6.72 1.77
CA ASP A 119 -14.97 -7.96 1.06
C ASP A 119 -13.89 -8.27 0.01
N ASN A 120 -13.53 -7.28 -0.81
CA ASN A 120 -12.51 -7.45 -1.83
C ASN A 120 -11.13 -7.76 -1.24
N PHE A 121 -10.75 -7.16 -0.11
CA PHE A 121 -9.53 -7.53 0.60
C PHE A 121 -9.55 -8.96 1.15
N ASN A 122 -10.70 -9.43 1.62
CA ASN A 122 -10.87 -10.83 2.07
C ASN A 122 -10.71 -11.80 0.90
N ASP A 123 -11.33 -11.49 -0.24
CA ASP A 123 -11.23 -12.31 -1.45
C ASP A 123 -9.78 -12.37 -1.94
N LEU A 124 -9.09 -11.23 -2.05
CA LEU A 124 -7.68 -11.17 -2.44
C LEU A 124 -6.75 -11.92 -1.48
N TRP A 125 -7.04 -11.89 -0.17
CA TRP A 125 -6.27 -12.62 0.84
C TRP A 125 -6.40 -14.14 0.66
N LEU A 126 -7.63 -14.62 0.45
CA LEU A 126 -7.92 -16.02 0.18
C LEU A 126 -7.34 -16.50 -1.15
N GLU A 127 -7.47 -15.71 -2.22
CA GLU A 127 -6.89 -16.00 -3.53
C GLU A 127 -5.36 -16.10 -3.49
N ALA A 128 -4.73 -15.36 -2.56
CA ALA A 128 -3.30 -15.42 -2.30
C ALA A 128 -2.87 -16.66 -1.50
N GLY A 129 -3.81 -17.52 -1.09
CA GLY A 129 -3.56 -18.75 -0.34
C GLY A 129 -3.24 -18.52 1.13
N LEU A 130 -3.76 -17.43 1.71
CA LEU A 130 -3.58 -17.07 3.11
C LEU A 130 -4.90 -17.32 3.87
N ASP A 131 -4.79 -17.97 5.03
CA ASP A 131 -5.93 -18.29 5.92
C ASP A 131 -6.01 -17.30 7.10
#